data_AF-A0A670Z1S7-F1
#
_entry.id   AF-A0A670Z1S7-F1
#
_cell.length_a   1.000
_cell.length_b   1.000
_cell.length_c   1.000
_cell.angle_alpha   90.00
_cell.angle_beta   90.00
_cell.angle_gamma   90.00
#
_symmetry.space_group_name_H-M   'P 1'
#
loop_
_entity.id
_entity.type
_entity.pdbx_description
1 polymer ?
#
loop_
_entity_poly.entity_id
_entity_poly.type
_entity_poly.pdbx_seq_one_letter_code
_entity_poly.pdbx_strand_id
1 'polypeptide(L)'
;MTHLPFKDAFWCKEFTLHSGYEVLLQRLLDGRKMCKDMEDLIKQRAQAEERYGKELVQIARKAGGQSEINTLKASFEILKLQIESVGNSHIQLALMLREELKALEEFRERQKEQRKKYESTMERIHKNKLLMFKKTMESKKAYDQKCKDADEAEQAFERISATGNQKQIEKVSPSFFFFFLSFLSLLVFLSSSSFSSSISSFLPFLLSFLSFLPSHTNVLFFHLPEPDQSKTVQRLGQ
;
A
#
# COMPACT_ATOMS: atom_id res chain seq x y z
N MET A 1 1.42 26.23 8.06
CA MET A 1 1.92 25.16 7.16
C MET A 1 0.78 24.18 6.93
N THR A 2 0.34 24.00 5.69
CA THR A 2 -0.64 22.95 5.34
C THR A 2 0.07 21.60 5.41
N HIS A 3 -0.36 20.72 6.31
CA HIS A 3 0.19 19.36 6.41
C HIS A 3 -0.20 18.53 5.18
N LEU A 4 0.79 18.06 4.41
CA LEU A 4 0.54 17.06 3.36
C LEU A 4 0.36 15.68 3.98
N PRO A 5 -0.68 14.91 3.58
CA PRO A 5 -0.86 13.55 4.05
C PRO A 5 0.12 12.60 3.34
N PHE A 6 0.54 11.54 4.03
CA PHE A 6 1.50 10.56 3.49
C PHE A 6 1.05 9.90 2.19
N LYS A 7 -0.27 9.66 2.05
CA LYS A 7 -0.83 9.09 0.82
C LYS A 7 -0.60 9.94 -0.43
N ASP A 8 -0.24 11.22 -0.29
CA ASP A 8 -0.08 12.13 -1.43
C ASP A 8 1.40 12.47 -1.71
N ALA A 9 2.32 12.13 -0.79
CA ALA A 9 3.71 12.58 -0.84
C ALA A 9 4.76 11.48 -1.09
N PHE A 10 4.40 10.20 -0.95
CA PHE A 10 5.35 9.08 -0.98
C PHE A 10 5.22 8.21 -2.25
N TRP A 11 4.73 8.78 -3.36
CA TRP A 11 4.71 8.10 -4.66
C TRP A 11 6.05 8.19 -5.38
N CYS A 12 6.44 7.12 -6.06
CA CYS A 12 7.68 7.07 -6.86
C CYS A 12 7.39 7.45 -8.31
N LYS A 13 8.34 8.16 -8.95
CA LYS A 13 8.25 8.49 -10.39
C LYS A 13 8.38 7.24 -11.27
N GLU A 14 9.25 6.32 -10.88
CA GLU A 14 9.46 5.05 -11.59
C GLU A 14 8.47 3.99 -11.11
N PHE A 15 7.81 3.32 -12.05
CA PHE A 15 6.75 2.37 -11.74
C PHE A 15 7.24 1.16 -10.94
N THR A 16 8.45 0.66 -11.19
CA THR A 16 9.00 -0.53 -10.52
C THR A 16 9.65 -0.21 -9.17
N LEU A 17 9.92 1.06 -8.88
CA LEU A 17 10.50 1.48 -7.62
C LEU A 17 9.42 1.71 -6.56
N HIS A 18 9.84 1.57 -5.30
CA HIS A 18 8.97 1.74 -4.13
C HIS A 18 9.70 2.43 -2.97
N SER A 19 10.66 3.30 -3.28
CA SER A 19 11.47 4.04 -2.30
C SER A 19 10.63 4.89 -1.33
N GLY A 20 9.51 5.46 -1.78
CA GLY A 20 8.58 6.16 -0.90
C GLY A 20 7.98 5.26 0.19
N TYR A 21 7.66 4.00 -0.14
CA TYR A 21 7.24 3.01 0.85
C TYR A 21 8.38 2.64 1.81
N GLU A 22 9.60 2.45 1.30
CA GLU A 22 10.78 2.13 2.12
C GLU A 22 11.06 3.21 3.17
N VAL A 23 10.92 4.49 2.80
CA VAL A 23 11.06 5.61 3.75
C VAL A 23 10.00 5.54 4.86
N LEU A 24 8.75 5.25 4.52
CA LEU A 24 7.68 5.09 5.52
C LEU A 24 7.93 3.88 6.43
N LEU A 25 8.38 2.76 5.87
CA LEU A 25 8.74 1.56 6.63
C LEU A 25 9.88 1.86 7.62
N GLN A 26 10.93 2.54 7.15
CA GLN A 26 12.04 2.95 8.00
C GLN A 26 11.57 3.87 9.13
N ARG A 27 10.70 4.84 8.84
CA ARG A 27 10.15 5.74 9.86
C ARG A 27 9.37 4.99 10.95
N LEU A 28 8.66 3.92 10.60
CA LEU A 28 7.96 3.04 11.55
C LEU A 28 8.94 2.20 12.39
N LEU A 29 10.04 1.73 11.80
CA LEU A 29 11.12 1.04 12.52
C LEU A 29 11.78 1.96 13.54
N ASP A 30 12.10 3.19 13.13
CA ASP A 30 12.67 4.22 14.01
C ASP A 30 11.72 4.58 15.14
N GLY A 31 10.42 4.68 14.86
CA GLY A 31 9.38 4.88 15.89
C GLY A 31 9.36 3.76 16.93
N ARG A 32 9.50 2.50 16.51
CA ARG A 32 9.59 1.36 17.43
C ARG A 32 10.88 1.41 18.26
N LYS A 33 12.00 1.80 17.64
CA LYS A 33 13.28 1.98 18.34
C LYS A 33 13.15 3.04 19.43
N MET A 34 12.53 4.18 19.12
CA MET A 34 12.27 5.24 20.10
C MET A 34 11.40 4.74 21.28
N CYS A 35 10.41 3.89 21.02
CA CYS A 35 9.64 3.27 22.12
C CYS A 35 10.54 2.44 23.05
N LYS A 36 11.48 1.67 22.48
CA LYS A 36 12.46 0.90 23.27
C LYS A 36 13.36 1.82 24.09
N ASP A 37 13.87 2.90 23.50
CA ASP A 37 14.71 3.87 24.19
C ASP A 37 13.94 4.54 25.36
N MET A 38 12.66 4.85 25.15
CA MET A 38 11.78 5.42 26.18
C MET A 38 11.48 4.44 27.32
N GLU A 39 11.28 3.16 27.02
CA GLU A 39 11.14 2.12 28.05
C GLU A 39 12.38 2.03 28.94
N ASP A 40 13.57 2.02 28.34
CA ASP A 40 14.82 1.92 29.09
C ASP A 40 15.03 3.15 29.98
N LEU A 41 14.65 4.35 29.50
CA LEU A 41 14.64 5.58 30.29
C LEU A 41 13.68 5.48 31.48
N ILE A 42 12.42 5.09 31.26
CA ILE A 42 11.42 4.96 32.34
C ILE A 42 11.85 3.92 33.37
N LYS A 43 12.44 2.82 32.92
CA LYS A 43 12.98 1.76 33.79
C LYS A 43 14.10 2.28 34.69
N GLN A 44 15.05 3.03 34.13
CA GLN A 44 16.13 3.66 34.91
C GLN A 44 15.56 4.67 35.93
N ARG A 45 14.58 5.48 35.51
CA ARG A 45 13.89 6.42 36.40
C ARG A 45 13.20 5.69 37.55
N ALA A 46 12.41 4.65 37.27
CA ALA A 46 11.71 3.88 38.31
C ALA A 46 12.68 3.23 39.32
N GLN A 47 13.87 2.80 38.88
CA GLN A 47 14.89 2.29 39.79
C GLN A 47 15.49 3.39 40.67
N ALA A 48 15.73 4.58 40.12
CA ALA A 48 16.25 5.71 40.88
C ALA A 48 15.25 6.19 41.94
N GLU A 49 13.98 6.35 41.56
CA GLU A 49 12.89 6.73 42.47
C GLU A 49 12.71 5.70 43.61
N GLU A 50 12.77 4.41 43.30
CA GLU A 50 12.67 3.35 44.31
C GLU A 50 13.83 3.37 45.30
N ARG A 51 15.07 3.55 44.83
CA ARG A 51 16.25 3.64 45.70
C ARG A 51 16.14 4.85 46.62
N TYR A 52 15.81 6.01 46.07
CA TYR A 52 15.68 7.25 46.84
C TYR A 52 14.58 7.13 47.91
N GLY A 53 13.40 6.62 47.55
CA GLY A 53 12.32 6.42 48.50
C GLY A 53 12.68 5.44 49.62
N LYS A 54 13.36 4.33 49.31
CA LYS A 54 13.85 3.36 50.31
C LYS A 54 14.88 3.97 51.25
N GLU A 55 15.81 4.77 50.73
CA GLU A 55 16.82 5.46 51.53
C GLU A 55 16.17 6.47 52.50
N LEU A 56 15.18 7.25 52.05
CA LEU A 56 14.44 8.18 52.92
C LEU A 56 13.73 7.46 54.06
N VAL A 57 13.02 6.35 53.77
CA VAL A 57 12.35 5.54 54.79
C VAL A 57 13.37 4.97 55.78
N GLN A 58 14.54 4.52 55.30
CA GLN A 58 15.61 4.03 56.15
C GLN A 58 16.19 5.12 57.06
N ILE A 59 16.38 6.34 56.55
CA ILE A 59 16.85 7.50 57.33
C ILE A 59 15.84 7.83 58.44
N ALA A 60 14.55 7.93 58.12
CA ALA A 60 13.51 8.21 59.10
C ALA A 60 13.46 7.19 60.24
N ARG A 61 13.62 5.90 59.91
CA ARG A 61 13.59 4.80 60.90
C ARG A 61 14.85 4.69 61.75
N LYS A 62 16.01 5.06 61.21
CA LYS A 62 17.29 5.07 61.93
C LYS A 62 17.53 6.37 62.69
N ALA A 63 16.70 7.39 62.50
CA ALA A 63 16.81 8.66 63.21
C ALA A 63 16.70 8.43 64.72
N GLY A 64 17.62 9.02 65.49
CA GLY A 64 17.72 8.90 66.95
C GLY A 64 16.63 9.66 67.71
N GLY A 65 17.02 10.46 68.71
CA GLY A 65 16.09 11.37 69.41
C GLY A 65 15.21 10.72 70.49
N GLN A 66 15.44 9.44 70.83
CA GLN A 66 14.64 8.73 71.83
C GLN A 66 14.81 9.30 73.25
N SER A 67 15.95 9.94 73.53
CA SER A 67 16.26 10.60 74.80
C SER A 67 15.58 11.96 74.97
N GLU A 68 15.07 12.56 73.88
CA GLU A 68 14.43 13.87 73.93
C GLU A 68 13.04 13.79 74.56
N ILE A 69 12.56 14.89 75.14
CA ILE A 69 11.27 14.96 75.85
C ILE A 69 10.43 16.18 75.41
N ASN A 70 9.16 16.20 75.82
CA ASN A 70 8.23 17.32 75.62
C ASN A 70 8.05 17.74 74.15
N THR A 71 7.91 19.03 73.90
CA THR A 71 7.51 19.60 72.60
C THR A 71 8.56 19.41 71.51
N LEU A 72 9.85 19.37 71.87
CA LEU A 72 10.92 19.10 70.92
C LEU A 72 10.86 17.65 70.43
N LYS A 73 10.65 16.68 71.32
CA LYS A 73 10.42 15.27 70.95
C LYS A 73 9.25 15.16 69.97
N ALA A 74 8.11 15.78 70.27
CA ALA A 74 6.94 15.75 69.40
C ALA A 74 7.24 16.32 68.00
N SER A 75 7.95 17.45 67.94
CA SER A 75 8.35 18.08 66.67
C SER A 75 9.31 17.20 65.86
N PHE A 76 10.25 16.52 66.53
CA PHE A 76 11.19 15.62 65.88
C PHE A 76 10.52 14.35 65.34
N GLU A 77 9.55 13.78 66.06
CA GLU A 77 8.76 12.65 65.55
C GLU A 77 7.91 13.04 64.33
N ILE A 78 7.32 14.25 64.31
CA ILE A 78 6.61 14.76 63.13
C ILE A 78 7.57 14.84 61.92
N LEU A 79 8.80 15.34 62.12
CA LEU A 79 9.80 15.41 61.07
C LEU A 79 10.13 14.01 60.51
N LYS A 80 10.34 13.01 61.38
CA LYS A 80 10.58 11.62 60.95
C LYS A 80 9.42 11.07 60.12
N LEU A 81 8.18 11.29 60.57
CA LEU A 81 6.98 10.87 59.85
C LEU A 81 6.86 11.54 58.48
N GLN A 82 7.20 12.83 58.36
CA GLN A 82 7.21 13.53 57.08
C GLN A 82 8.25 12.94 56.11
N ILE A 83 9.47 12.66 56.59
CA ILE A 83 10.52 12.03 55.76
C ILE A 83 10.08 10.63 55.30
N GLU A 84 9.52 9.82 56.19
CA GLU A 84 8.99 8.49 55.84
C GLU A 84 7.83 8.60 54.84
N SER A 85 6.93 9.56 55.01
CA SER A 85 5.82 9.81 54.10
C SER A 85 6.30 10.16 52.69
N VAL A 86 7.26 11.08 52.55
CA VAL A 86 7.87 11.42 51.25
C VAL A 86 8.55 10.19 50.63
N GLY A 87 9.31 9.44 51.43
CA GLY A 87 9.96 8.20 50.96
C GLY A 87 8.96 7.18 50.41
N ASN A 88 7.83 6.98 51.10
CA ASN A 88 6.74 6.13 50.63
C ASN A 88 6.10 6.63 49.32
N SER A 89 5.93 7.95 49.15
CA SER A 89 5.43 8.52 47.89
C SER A 89 6.37 8.26 46.72
N HIS A 90 7.70 8.35 46.90
CA HIS A 90 8.67 8.00 45.85
C HIS A 90 8.64 6.50 45.50
N ILE A 91 8.47 5.62 46.49
CA ILE A 91 8.28 4.18 46.27
C ILE A 91 7.01 3.93 45.44
N GLN A 92 5.89 4.59 45.78
CA GLN A 92 4.65 4.49 45.02
C GLN A 92 4.81 5.00 43.58
N LEU A 93 5.48 6.13 43.38
CA LEU A 93 5.79 6.65 42.05
C LEU A 93 6.59 5.65 41.22
N ALA A 94 7.59 5.00 41.83
CA ALA A 94 8.35 3.95 41.17
C ALA A 94 7.48 2.76 40.75
N LEU A 95 6.47 2.39 41.53
CA LEU A 95 5.51 1.33 41.17
C LEU A 95 4.65 1.76 39.98
N MET A 96 4.07 2.96 40.00
CA MET A 96 3.28 3.50 38.88
C MET A 96 4.11 3.55 37.59
N LEU A 97 5.37 3.96 37.66
CA LEU A 97 6.26 3.96 36.49
C LEU A 97 6.49 2.55 35.90
N ARG A 98 6.50 1.51 36.73
CA ARG A 98 6.61 0.12 36.25
C ARG A 98 5.32 -0.36 35.58
N GLU A 99 4.17 0.17 35.97
CA GLU A 99 2.89 -0.13 35.30
C GLU A 99 2.83 0.54 33.93
N GLU A 100 3.20 1.83 33.85
CA GLU A 100 3.33 2.55 32.57
C GLU A 100 4.34 1.87 31.63
N LEU A 101 5.44 1.34 32.17
CA LEU A 101 6.42 0.59 31.40
C LEU A 101 5.79 -0.64 30.71
N LYS A 102 4.91 -1.37 31.40
CA LYS A 102 4.20 -2.52 30.80
C LYS A 102 3.30 -2.08 29.65
N ALA A 103 2.55 -0.99 29.83
CA ALA A 103 1.68 -0.45 28.79
C ALA A 103 2.48 -0.03 27.54
N LEU A 104 3.69 0.53 27.75
CA LEU A 104 4.60 0.92 26.67
C LEU A 104 5.19 -0.31 25.94
N GLU A 105 5.57 -1.35 26.67
CA GLU A 105 6.05 -2.62 26.08
C GLU A 105 4.98 -3.27 25.21
N GLU A 106 3.73 -3.34 25.69
CA GLU A 106 2.59 -3.84 24.93
C GLU A 106 2.34 -3.00 23.67
N PHE A 107 2.38 -1.68 23.80
CA PHE A 107 2.23 -0.77 22.66
C PHE A 107 3.30 -1.01 21.60
N ARG A 108 4.56 -1.17 22.01
CA ARG A 108 5.68 -1.46 21.10
C ARG A 108 5.50 -2.79 20.35
N GLU A 109 5.01 -3.83 21.03
CA GLU A 109 4.74 -5.12 20.37
C GLU A 109 3.53 -5.04 19.42
N ARG A 110 2.45 -4.33 19.79
CA ARG A 110 1.34 -4.04 18.86
C ARG A 110 1.82 -3.30 17.61
N GLN A 111 2.68 -2.29 17.75
CA GLN A 111 3.27 -1.58 16.60
C GLN A 111 4.04 -2.51 15.66
N LYS A 112 4.80 -3.46 16.22
CA LYS A 112 5.58 -4.45 15.45
C LYS A 112 4.67 -5.39 14.67
N GLU A 113 3.61 -5.91 15.29
CA GLU A 113 2.65 -6.81 14.65
C GLU A 113 1.92 -6.12 13.49
N GLN A 114 1.40 -4.91 13.73
CA GLN A 114 0.73 -4.13 12.70
C GLN A 114 1.67 -3.84 11.52
N ARG A 115 2.90 -3.37 11.80
CA ARG A 115 3.89 -3.13 10.74
C ARG A 115 4.16 -4.39 9.91
N LYS A 116 4.42 -5.54 10.56
CA LYS A 116 4.68 -6.81 9.86
C LYS A 116 3.52 -7.25 8.96
N LYS A 117 2.28 -7.06 9.40
CA LYS A 117 1.08 -7.37 8.61
C LYS A 117 1.04 -6.56 7.31
N TYR A 118 1.29 -5.25 7.39
CA TYR A 118 1.31 -4.38 6.22
C TYR A 118 2.52 -4.62 5.32
N GLU A 119 3.68 -4.93 5.90
CA GLU A 119 4.91 -5.28 5.19
C GLU A 119 4.71 -6.51 4.30
N SER A 120 4.16 -7.60 4.85
CA SER A 120 3.84 -8.80 4.07
C SER A 120 2.81 -8.53 2.95
N THR A 121 1.80 -7.70 3.24
CA THR A 121 0.79 -7.31 2.24
C THR A 121 1.43 -6.52 1.10
N MET A 122 2.31 -5.58 1.43
CA MET A 122 2.98 -4.72 0.46
C MET A 122 3.97 -5.51 -0.40
N GLU A 123 4.73 -6.44 0.19
CA GLU A 123 5.64 -7.31 -0.54
C GLU A 123 4.90 -8.10 -1.64
N ARG A 124 3.72 -8.65 -1.31
CA ARG A 124 2.86 -9.34 -2.29
C ARG A 124 2.40 -8.40 -3.40
N ILE A 125 1.97 -7.18 -3.06
CA ILE A 125 1.54 -6.18 -4.05
C ILE A 125 2.69 -5.79 -4.97
N HIS A 126 3.89 -5.53 -4.44
CA HIS A 126 5.06 -5.18 -5.23
C HIS A 126 5.48 -6.31 -6.19
N LYS A 127 5.49 -7.57 -5.72
CA LYS A 127 5.76 -8.74 -6.56
C LYS A 127 4.75 -8.85 -7.70
N ASN A 128 3.45 -8.74 -7.40
CA ASN A 128 2.39 -8.79 -8.41
C ASN A 128 2.49 -7.63 -9.41
N LYS A 129 2.74 -6.41 -8.92
CA LYS A 129 2.94 -5.21 -9.74
C LYS A 129 4.10 -5.40 -10.72
N LEU A 130 5.24 -5.90 -10.24
CA LEU A 130 6.42 -6.16 -11.07
C LEU A 130 6.16 -7.26 -12.10
N LEU A 131 5.47 -8.34 -11.72
CA LEU A 131 5.09 -9.41 -12.63
C LEU A 131 4.21 -8.89 -13.77
N MET A 132 3.17 -8.11 -13.45
CA MET A 132 2.29 -7.53 -14.47
C MET A 132 3.03 -6.55 -15.37
N PHE A 133 3.90 -5.72 -14.79
CA PHE A 133 4.74 -4.82 -15.59
C PHE A 133 5.59 -5.57 -16.61
N LYS A 134 6.26 -6.66 -16.22
CA LYS A 134 7.07 -7.48 -17.14
C LYS A 134 6.24 -8.05 -18.29
N LYS A 135 5.08 -8.63 -17.99
CA LYS A 135 4.14 -9.14 -19.00
C LYS A 135 3.72 -8.05 -19.99
N THR A 136 3.32 -6.88 -19.49
CA THR A 136 2.95 -5.74 -20.33
C THR A 136 4.10 -5.29 -21.24
N MET A 137 5.33 -5.26 -20.71
CA MET A 137 6.50 -4.88 -21.50
C MET A 137 6.84 -5.91 -22.58
N GLU A 138 6.64 -7.20 -22.33
CA GLU A 138 6.80 -8.26 -23.33
C GLU A 138 5.73 -8.15 -24.42
N SER A 139 4.46 -7.96 -24.05
CA SER A 139 3.38 -7.73 -25.01
C SER A 139 3.62 -6.49 -25.86
N LYS A 140 4.12 -5.40 -25.27
CA LYS A 140 4.51 -4.19 -26.01
C LYS A 140 5.59 -4.50 -27.04
N LYS A 141 6.66 -5.21 -26.66
CA LYS A 141 7.73 -5.59 -27.59
C LYS A 141 7.21 -6.45 -28.74
N ALA A 142 6.34 -7.42 -28.45
CA ALA A 142 5.73 -8.28 -29.46
C ALA A 142 4.83 -7.49 -30.43
N TYR A 143 4.09 -6.51 -29.91
CA TYR A 143 3.31 -5.60 -30.73
C TYR A 143 4.20 -4.72 -31.62
N ASP A 144 5.22 -4.07 -31.04
CA ASP A 144 6.16 -3.22 -31.78
C ASP A 144 6.87 -4.01 -32.91
N GLN A 145 7.19 -5.29 -32.69
CA GLN A 145 7.74 -6.16 -33.73
C GLN A 145 6.73 -6.43 -34.85
N LYS A 146 5.49 -6.79 -34.50
CA LYS A 146 4.43 -7.04 -35.50
C LYS A 146 4.13 -5.82 -36.36
N CYS A 147 4.21 -4.62 -35.79
CA CYS A 147 4.09 -3.37 -36.57
C CYS A 147 5.19 -3.27 -37.62
N LYS A 148 6.45 -3.52 -37.24
CA LYS A 148 7.58 -3.52 -38.19
C LYS A 148 7.41 -4.56 -39.30
N ASP A 149 7.03 -5.78 -38.93
CA ASP A 149 6.80 -6.85 -39.90
C ASP A 149 5.68 -6.47 -40.91
N ALA A 150 4.64 -5.77 -40.44
CA ALA A 150 3.57 -5.26 -41.30
C ALA A 150 4.07 -4.15 -42.24
N ASP A 151 4.82 -3.18 -41.74
CA ASP A 151 5.42 -2.11 -42.54
C ASP A 151 6.36 -2.67 -43.62
N GLU A 152 7.16 -3.69 -43.27
CA GLU A 152 8.04 -4.39 -44.22
C GLU A 152 7.26 -5.14 -45.30
N ALA A 153 6.16 -5.80 -44.93
CA ALA A 153 5.28 -6.49 -45.87
C ALA A 153 4.58 -5.53 -46.83
N GLU A 154 4.13 -4.36 -46.34
CA GLU A 154 3.53 -3.31 -47.16
C GLU A 154 4.53 -2.75 -48.17
N GLN A 155 5.74 -2.41 -47.73
CA GLN A 155 6.80 -1.96 -48.64
C GLN A 155 7.20 -3.03 -49.68
N ALA A 156 7.26 -4.30 -49.28
CA ALA A 156 7.54 -5.40 -50.20
C ALA A 156 6.44 -5.52 -51.27
N PHE A 157 5.18 -5.37 -50.86
CA PHE A 157 4.04 -5.33 -51.78
C PHE A 157 4.15 -4.16 -52.77
N GLU A 158 4.41 -2.94 -52.30
CA GLU A 158 4.56 -1.76 -53.17
C GLU A 158 5.67 -1.94 -54.23
N ARG A 159 6.83 -2.52 -53.84
CA ARG A 159 7.92 -2.82 -54.77
C ARG A 159 7.52 -3.84 -55.84
N ILE A 160 6.78 -4.88 -55.45
CA ILE A 160 6.27 -5.90 -56.38
C ILE A 160 5.25 -5.26 -57.33
N SER A 161 4.34 -4.42 -56.83
CA SER A 161 3.37 -3.68 -57.65
C SER A 161 4.01 -2.70 -58.62
N ALA A 162 5.16 -2.09 -58.27
CA ALA A 162 5.90 -1.19 -59.16
C ALA A 162 6.67 -1.92 -60.29
N THR A 163 6.91 -3.23 -60.17
CA THR A 163 7.78 -4.00 -61.09
C THR A 163 7.05 -5.14 -61.83
N GLY A 164 5.80 -5.46 -61.46
CA GLY A 164 5.05 -6.64 -61.95
C GLY A 164 4.01 -6.36 -63.05
N ASN A 165 3.84 -7.31 -63.98
CA ASN A 165 2.78 -7.26 -65.02
C ASN A 165 1.37 -7.42 -64.42
N GLN A 166 0.40 -6.68 -64.97
CA GLN A 166 -1.00 -6.49 -64.51
C GLN A 166 -1.77 -7.76 -64.10
N LYS A 167 -1.42 -8.95 -64.63
CA LYS A 167 -2.07 -10.24 -64.30
C LYS A 167 -1.66 -10.86 -62.95
N GLN A 168 -0.62 -10.38 -62.27
CA GLN A 168 -0.20 -10.90 -60.95
C GLN A 168 -0.74 -10.08 -59.77
N ILE A 169 -1.11 -8.82 -59.99
CA ILE A 169 -1.52 -7.88 -58.93
C ILE A 169 -2.92 -8.24 -58.37
N GLU A 170 -3.83 -8.76 -59.21
CA GLU A 170 -5.19 -9.14 -58.79
C GLU A 170 -5.25 -10.37 -57.86
N LYS A 171 -4.19 -11.19 -57.81
CA LYS A 171 -4.17 -12.43 -57.02
C LYS A 171 -3.86 -12.23 -55.54
N VAL A 172 -3.36 -11.06 -55.16
CA VAL A 172 -3.01 -10.73 -53.77
C VAL A 172 -3.90 -9.59 -53.31
N SER A 173 -5.17 -9.89 -53.03
CA SER A 173 -6.11 -8.89 -52.50
C SER A 173 -5.70 -8.50 -51.07
N PRO A 174 -5.30 -7.23 -50.80
CA PRO A 174 -4.81 -6.82 -49.47
C PRO A 174 -5.90 -6.87 -48.40
N SER A 175 -7.18 -6.82 -48.80
CA SER A 175 -8.32 -6.68 -47.90
C SER A 175 -8.46 -7.86 -46.92
N PHE A 176 -8.07 -9.08 -47.32
CA PHE A 176 -8.18 -10.24 -46.43
C PHE A 176 -7.08 -10.26 -45.36
N PHE A 177 -5.89 -9.77 -45.69
CA PHE A 177 -4.74 -9.75 -44.77
C PHE A 177 -4.94 -8.71 -43.66
N PHE A 178 -5.44 -7.52 -44.01
CA PHE A 178 -5.81 -6.48 -43.03
C PHE A 178 -6.94 -6.93 -42.11
N PHE A 179 -7.96 -7.61 -42.65
CA PHE A 179 -9.05 -8.14 -41.83
C PHE A 179 -8.58 -9.25 -40.89
N PHE A 180 -7.68 -10.12 -41.35
CA PHE A 180 -7.13 -11.21 -40.55
C PHE A 180 -6.21 -10.70 -39.43
N LEU A 181 -5.36 -9.70 -39.71
CA LEU A 181 -4.51 -9.03 -38.70
C LEU A 181 -5.34 -8.29 -37.65
N SER A 182 -6.38 -7.58 -38.08
CA SER A 182 -7.36 -6.91 -37.22
C SER A 182 -8.06 -7.91 -36.29
N PHE A 183 -8.56 -9.02 -36.84
CA PHE A 183 -9.27 -10.04 -36.09
C PHE A 183 -8.35 -10.79 -35.11
N LEU A 184 -7.10 -11.05 -35.50
CA LEU A 184 -6.12 -11.70 -34.64
C LEU A 184 -5.67 -10.78 -33.49
N SER A 185 -5.56 -9.47 -33.72
CA SER A 185 -5.29 -8.47 -32.68
C SER A 185 -6.40 -8.43 -31.62
N LEU A 186 -7.65 -8.50 -32.04
CA LEU A 186 -8.81 -8.57 -31.14
C LEU A 186 -8.83 -9.87 -30.32
N LEU A 187 -8.45 -11.01 -30.93
CA LEU A 187 -8.35 -12.31 -30.27
C LEU A 187 -7.22 -12.39 -29.22
N VAL A 188 -6.04 -11.82 -29.53
CA VAL A 188 -4.94 -11.71 -28.54
C VAL A 188 -5.33 -10.82 -27.36
N PHE A 189 -6.12 -9.77 -27.62
CA PHE A 189 -6.62 -8.89 -26.57
C PHE A 189 -7.64 -9.59 -25.66
N LEU A 190 -8.60 -10.32 -26.24
CA LEU A 190 -9.66 -11.04 -25.51
C LEU A 190 -9.17 -12.27 -24.72
N SER A 191 -8.13 -12.95 -25.21
CA SER A 191 -7.53 -14.11 -24.54
C SER A 191 -6.67 -13.75 -23.32
N SER A 192 -6.30 -12.47 -23.17
CA SER A 192 -5.45 -11.98 -22.10
C SER A 192 -6.24 -11.45 -20.89
N SER A 193 -7.56 -11.29 -21.00
CA SER A 193 -8.41 -10.69 -19.97
C SER A 193 -9.00 -11.71 -19.00
N SER A 194 -8.33 -11.90 -17.86
CA SER A 194 -9.07 -12.01 -16.58
C SER A 194 -9.45 -10.59 -16.14
N PHE A 195 -10.37 -9.95 -16.86
CA PHE A 195 -10.78 -8.57 -16.60
C PHE A 195 -12.19 -8.55 -16.02
N SER A 196 -12.26 -8.74 -14.72
CA SER A 196 -13.41 -8.30 -13.95
C SER A 196 -13.37 -6.77 -13.84
N SER A 197 -14.50 -6.12 -14.13
CA SER A 197 -14.91 -4.78 -13.67
C SER A 197 -14.63 -3.52 -14.50
N SER A 198 -14.12 -3.54 -15.73
CA SER A 198 -14.11 -2.29 -16.55
C SER A 198 -14.19 -2.50 -18.07
N ILE A 199 -15.34 -3.01 -18.52
CA ILE A 199 -15.71 -3.00 -19.95
C ILE A 199 -16.02 -1.57 -20.44
N SER A 200 -16.41 -0.64 -19.55
CA SER A 200 -16.78 0.73 -19.93
C SER A 200 -15.63 1.56 -20.49
N SER A 201 -14.38 1.32 -20.06
CA SER A 201 -13.20 2.00 -20.57
C SER A 201 -12.76 1.51 -21.96
N PHE A 202 -13.33 0.41 -22.46
CA PHE A 202 -12.97 -0.20 -23.74
C PHE A 202 -13.90 0.14 -24.90
N LEU A 203 -15.12 0.62 -24.60
CA LEU A 203 -16.10 1.05 -25.60
C LEU A 203 -15.57 2.09 -26.60
N PRO A 204 -14.82 3.13 -26.20
CA PRO A 204 -14.32 4.13 -27.14
C PRO A 204 -13.32 3.56 -28.15
N PHE A 205 -12.52 2.58 -27.73
CA PHE A 205 -11.51 1.94 -28.58
C PHE A 205 -12.16 1.03 -29.63
N LEU A 206 -13.22 0.30 -29.22
CA LEU A 206 -14.05 -0.52 -30.12
C LEU A 206 -14.83 0.32 -31.15
N LEU A 207 -15.38 1.46 -30.72
CA LEU A 207 -16.12 2.38 -31.59
C LEU A 207 -15.19 3.07 -32.60
N SER A 208 -13.99 3.50 -32.18
CA SER A 208 -12.99 4.08 -33.08
C SER A 208 -12.45 3.07 -34.10
N PHE A 209 -12.51 1.78 -33.78
CA PHE A 209 -12.10 0.70 -34.67
C PHE A 209 -13.18 0.39 -35.72
N LEU A 210 -14.46 0.41 -35.32
CA LEU A 210 -15.60 0.25 -36.22
C LEU A 210 -15.71 1.40 -37.23
N SER A 211 -15.27 2.62 -36.88
CA SER A 211 -15.24 3.76 -37.80
C SER A 211 -14.15 3.70 -38.88
N PHE A 212 -13.20 2.78 -38.78
CA PHE A 212 -12.11 2.62 -39.76
C PHE A 212 -12.40 1.54 -40.82
N LEU A 213 -13.54 0.85 -40.72
CA LEU A 213 -13.98 -0.09 -41.73
C LEU A 213 -14.49 0.67 -42.97
N PRO A 214 -13.96 0.39 -44.18
CA PRO A 214 -14.41 1.07 -45.39
C PRO A 214 -15.88 0.75 -45.66
N SER A 215 -16.67 1.79 -45.91
CA SER A 215 -18.13 1.79 -46.10
C SER A 215 -18.64 1.05 -47.35
N HIS A 216 -17.86 0.13 -47.92
CA HIS A 216 -18.23 -0.63 -49.12
C HIS A 216 -18.37 -2.15 -48.91
N THR A 217 -18.38 -2.64 -47.68
CA THR A 217 -18.89 -3.97 -47.38
C THR A 217 -20.28 -3.85 -46.75
N ASN A 218 -21.30 -4.17 -47.56
CA ASN A 218 -22.60 -4.60 -47.06
C ASN A 218 -22.38 -5.84 -46.17
N VAL A 219 -22.05 -5.62 -44.91
CA VAL A 219 -22.11 -6.67 -43.89
C VAL A 219 -23.57 -6.76 -43.50
N LEU A 220 -24.19 -7.86 -43.95
CA LEU A 220 -25.44 -8.40 -43.43
C LEU A 220 -25.51 -8.17 -41.93
N PHE A 221 -26.37 -7.24 -41.53
CA PHE A 221 -26.78 -7.03 -40.15
C PHE A 221 -27.34 -8.37 -39.66
N PHE A 222 -26.63 -9.02 -38.73
CA PHE A 222 -27.26 -10.06 -37.92
C PHE A 222 -28.39 -9.38 -37.16
N HIS A 223 -29.61 -9.77 -37.50
CA HIS A 223 -30.82 -9.40 -36.79
C HIS A 223 -30.69 -9.93 -35.36
N LEU A 224 -30.22 -9.08 -34.44
CA LEU A 224 -30.39 -9.29 -33.01
C LEU A 224 -31.89 -9.23 -32.71
N PRO A 225 -32.50 -10.24 -32.07
CA PRO A 225 -33.88 -10.12 -31.62
C PRO A 225 -33.94 -9.02 -30.56
N GLU A 226 -34.84 -8.06 -30.74
CA GLU A 226 -35.14 -7.06 -29.72
C GLU A 226 -35.57 -7.74 -28.41
N PRO A 227 -35.13 -7.26 -27.25
CA PRO A 227 -35.73 -7.65 -25.99
C PRO A 227 -37.14 -7.04 -25.91
N ASP A 228 -38.15 -7.91 -25.94
CA ASP A 228 -39.56 -7.60 -25.71
C ASP A 228 -39.72 -6.79 -24.41
N GLN A 229 -40.06 -5.50 -24.55
CA GLN A 229 -40.32 -4.59 -23.42
C GLN A 229 -41.71 -4.80 -22.77
N SER A 230 -42.40 -5.92 -23.03
CA SER A 230 -43.74 -6.18 -22.49
C SER A 230 -43.79 -6.88 -21.12
N LYS A 231 -42.67 -7.24 -20.48
CA LYS A 231 -42.70 -7.96 -19.18
C LYS A 231 -41.65 -7.53 -18.16
N THR A 232 -41.66 -6.27 -17.73
CA THR A 232 -41.16 -5.92 -16.37
C THR A 232 -41.83 -4.66 -15.83
N VAL A 233 -43.17 -4.68 -15.73
CA VAL A 233 -43.91 -3.83 -14.78
C VAL A 233 -44.68 -4.75 -13.86
N GLN A 234 -44.07 -5.08 -12.72
CA GLN A 234 -44.69 -5.40 -11.41
C GLN A 234 -43.67 -6.13 -10.53
N ARG A 235 -42.91 -5.35 -9.76
CA ARG A 235 -42.60 -5.60 -8.34
C ARG A 235 -41.63 -4.54 -7.80
N LEU A 236 -42.21 -3.40 -7.45
CA LEU A 236 -41.78 -2.59 -6.32
C LEU A 236 -43.05 -2.42 -5.48
N GLY A 237 -43.06 -2.97 -4.26
CA GLY A 237 -44.18 -2.85 -3.34
C GLY A 237 -44.57 -4.15 -2.64
N GLN A 238 -43.69 -4.64 -1.76
CA GLN A 238 -43.99 -5.10 -0.40
C GLN A 238 -42.68 -5.33 0.34
#